data_AF-A0A2H0XFD1-F1
#
_entry.id   AF-A0A2H0XFD1-F1
#
_cell.length_a   1.000
_cell.length_b   1.000
_cell.length_c   1.000
_cell.angle_alpha   90.00
_cell.angle_beta   90.00
_cell.angle_gamma   90.00
#
_symmetry.space_group_name_H-M   'P 1'
#
loop_
_entity.id
_entity.type
_entity.pdbx_description
1 polymer ?
#
loop_
_entity_poly.entity_id
_entity_poly.type
_entity_poly.pdbx_seq_one_letter_code
_entity_poly.pdbx_strand_id
1 'polypeptide(L)'
;MWTGRFLKLGVAFLTFAFSALLLVYLASILSPKIFGEEDGNCFLISPYTNVNYKVYGKVFEPTLTIPIATAEGFKSVEFLVDSGAVVSTVPKTIADKIYLGNYDSLERTVLRGFGGSESFGYSGTMKIRFSGERILEVPVVFSESDTTRAILGRKGFLEVLTTKLDHEGKHLCIIN
;
A
#
# COMPACT_ATOMS: atom_id res chain seq x y z
N MET A 1 -17.96 -7.61 -59.88
CA MET A 1 -17.93 -6.58 -58.80
C MET A 1 -18.00 -7.28 -57.44
N TRP A 2 -16.95 -8.01 -57.02
CA TRP A 2 -17.01 -8.93 -55.86
C TRP A 2 -15.71 -8.96 -55.03
N THR A 3 -14.82 -7.99 -55.22
CA THR A 3 -13.50 -7.95 -54.56
C THR A 3 -13.42 -6.91 -53.43
N GLY A 4 -14.30 -5.90 -53.40
CA GLY A 4 -14.25 -4.81 -52.42
C GLY A 4 -14.85 -5.11 -51.04
N ARG A 5 -15.64 -6.19 -50.89
CA ARG A 5 -16.29 -6.53 -49.61
C ARG A 5 -15.35 -7.29 -48.66
N PHE A 6 -14.55 -8.22 -49.18
CA PHE A 6 -13.60 -9.00 -48.37
C PHE A 6 -12.46 -8.15 -47.81
N LEU A 7 -11.99 -7.15 -48.56
CA LEU A 7 -10.94 -6.24 -48.09
C LEU A 7 -11.41 -5.36 -46.93
N LYS A 8 -12.67 -4.88 -46.96
CA LYS A 8 -13.24 -4.07 -45.86
C LYS A 8 -13.47 -4.88 -44.59
N LEU A 9 -13.86 -6.16 -44.71
CA LEU A 9 -13.97 -7.07 -43.55
C LEU A 9 -12.60 -7.39 -42.94
N GLY A 10 -11.55 -7.59 -43.76
CA GLY A 10 -10.20 -7.84 -43.25
C GLY A 10 -9.62 -6.67 -42.47
N VAL A 11 -9.81 -5.43 -42.95
CA VAL A 11 -9.35 -4.21 -42.27
C VAL A 11 -10.13 -3.96 -40.97
N ALA A 12 -11.44 -4.23 -40.96
CA ALA A 12 -12.25 -4.14 -39.74
C ALA A 12 -11.80 -5.18 -38.67
N PHE A 13 -11.41 -6.38 -39.10
CA PHE A 13 -10.93 -7.42 -38.19
C PHE A 13 -9.56 -7.09 -37.60
N LEU A 14 -8.64 -6.55 -38.40
CA LEU A 14 -7.30 -6.10 -37.97
C LEU A 14 -7.37 -4.95 -36.97
N THR A 15 -8.26 -3.98 -37.21
CA THR A 15 -8.43 -2.83 -36.28
C THR A 15 -9.04 -3.26 -34.95
N PHE A 16 -9.98 -4.21 -34.97
CA PHE A 16 -10.55 -4.78 -33.73
C PHE A 16 -9.54 -5.63 -32.96
N ALA A 17 -8.73 -6.44 -33.64
CA ALA A 17 -7.69 -7.24 -32.99
C ALA A 17 -6.63 -6.34 -32.33
N PHE A 18 -6.24 -5.25 -33.01
CA PHE A 18 -5.27 -4.30 -32.47
C PHE A 18 -5.81 -3.52 -31.27
N SER A 19 -7.07 -3.07 -31.31
CA SER A 19 -7.69 -2.36 -30.18
C SER A 19 -7.86 -3.27 -28.96
N ALA A 20 -8.22 -4.54 -29.17
CA ALA A 20 -8.30 -5.54 -28.11
C ALA A 20 -6.92 -5.81 -27.47
N LEU A 21 -5.87 -5.96 -28.28
CA LEU A 21 -4.49 -6.11 -27.80
C LEU A 21 -4.00 -4.88 -27.03
N LEU A 22 -4.31 -3.68 -27.51
CA LEU A 22 -3.96 -2.44 -26.84
C LEU A 22 -4.70 -2.30 -25.50
N LEU A 23 -5.97 -2.70 -25.42
CA LEU A 23 -6.74 -2.73 -24.18
C LEU A 23 -6.16 -3.72 -23.16
N VAL A 24 -5.79 -4.92 -23.59
CA VAL A 24 -5.12 -5.91 -22.73
C VAL A 24 -3.76 -5.40 -22.25
N TYR A 25 -3.00 -4.74 -23.12
CA TYR A 25 -1.72 -4.15 -22.79
C TYR A 25 -1.84 -2.95 -21.82
N LEU A 26 -2.83 -2.07 -22.03
CA LEU A 26 -3.09 -0.96 -21.11
C LEU A 26 -3.60 -1.47 -19.76
N ALA A 27 -4.45 -2.50 -19.75
CA ALA A 27 -4.92 -3.14 -18.53
C ALA A 27 -3.77 -3.79 -17.75
N SER A 28 -2.76 -4.37 -18.41
CA SER A 28 -1.60 -4.96 -17.74
C SER A 28 -0.61 -3.94 -17.18
N ILE A 29 -0.56 -2.72 -17.76
CA ILE A 29 0.20 -1.59 -17.20
C ILE A 29 -0.54 -0.93 -16.03
N LEU A 30 -1.86 -0.81 -16.13
CA LEU A 30 -2.69 -0.13 -15.14
C LEU A 30 -3.09 -1.02 -13.95
N SER A 31 -2.97 -2.33 -14.09
CA SER A 31 -3.15 -3.23 -12.95
C SER A 31 -1.99 -3.01 -11.96
N PRO A 32 -2.25 -2.68 -10.68
CA PRO A 32 -1.20 -2.69 -9.69
C PRO A 32 -0.57 -4.09 -9.69
N LYS A 33 0.72 -4.16 -9.99
CA LYS A 33 1.51 -5.40 -9.90
C LYS A 33 1.57 -5.82 -8.43
N ILE A 34 0.52 -6.49 -7.96
CA ILE A 34 0.60 -7.37 -6.81
C ILE A 34 1.28 -8.62 -7.34
N PHE A 35 2.62 -8.64 -7.28
CA PHE A 35 3.37 -9.86 -7.52
C PHE A 35 3.05 -10.80 -6.36
N GLY A 36 2.29 -11.84 -6.64
CA GLY A 36 2.23 -13.03 -5.81
C GLY A 36 2.49 -14.21 -6.73
N GLU A 37 3.73 -14.71 -6.75
CA GLU A 37 4.01 -16.15 -6.81
C GLU A 37 5.50 -16.50 -6.64
N GLU A 38 5.71 -17.72 -6.10
CA GLU A 38 6.94 -18.55 -6.05
C GLU A 38 8.07 -18.28 -5.00
N ASP A 39 7.70 -17.96 -3.76
CA ASP A 39 8.31 -18.61 -2.58
C ASP A 39 7.10 -19.02 -1.74
N GLY A 40 6.79 -20.32 -1.66
CA GLY A 40 5.44 -20.90 -1.51
C GLY A 40 4.56 -20.51 -0.30
N ASN A 41 4.92 -19.48 0.48
CA ASN A 41 4.19 -18.94 1.62
C ASN A 41 3.98 -17.40 1.58
N CYS A 42 4.51 -16.68 0.58
CA CYS A 42 4.33 -15.23 0.47
C CYS A 42 3.02 -14.87 -0.23
N PHE A 43 2.07 -14.27 0.49
CA PHE A 43 0.80 -13.81 -0.14
C PHE A 43 0.84 -12.34 -0.59
N LEU A 44 1.86 -11.59 -0.18
CA LEU A 44 2.12 -10.21 -0.64
C LEU A 44 3.62 -9.96 -0.72
N ILE A 45 4.09 -9.51 -1.88
CA ILE A 45 5.50 -9.14 -2.10
C ILE A 45 5.57 -7.67 -2.46
N SER A 46 6.47 -6.92 -1.84
CA SER A 46 6.73 -5.52 -2.18
C SER A 46 8.23 -5.27 -2.32
N PRO A 47 8.70 -4.73 -3.47
CA PRO A 47 10.11 -4.42 -3.65
C PRO A 47 10.53 -3.30 -2.68
N TYR A 48 11.78 -3.34 -2.23
CA TYR A 48 12.30 -2.25 -1.40
C TYR A 48 12.34 -0.92 -2.15
N THR A 49 12.04 0.15 -1.42
CA THR A 49 12.20 1.51 -1.91
C THR A 49 13.61 2.00 -1.62
N ASN A 50 14.24 2.62 -2.62
CA ASN A 50 15.57 3.20 -2.48
C ASN A 50 15.45 4.65 -2.04
N VAL A 51 15.93 4.97 -0.84
CA VAL A 51 15.96 6.34 -0.32
C VAL A 51 17.39 6.80 -0.12
N ASN A 52 17.69 8.01 -0.60
CA ASN A 52 18.99 8.63 -0.40
C ASN A 52 18.97 9.54 0.82
N TYR A 53 19.48 9.03 1.94
CA TYR A 53 19.63 9.77 3.18
C TYR A 53 20.85 10.68 3.13
N LYS A 54 20.70 11.92 3.61
CA LYS A 54 21.78 12.93 3.60
C LYS A 54 23.08 12.46 4.27
N VAL A 55 22.97 11.68 5.35
CA VAL A 55 24.11 11.19 6.15
C VAL A 55 24.46 9.75 5.81
N TYR A 56 23.47 8.91 5.51
CA TYR A 56 23.66 7.45 5.36
C TYR A 56 23.72 6.97 3.91
N GLY A 57 23.58 7.89 2.94
CA GLY A 57 23.56 7.56 1.53
C GLY A 57 22.34 6.71 1.16
N LYS A 58 22.52 5.82 0.19
CA LYS A 58 21.42 5.00 -0.34
C LYS A 58 21.08 3.85 0.61
N VAL A 59 19.85 3.85 1.12
CA VAL A 59 19.31 2.85 2.03
C VAL A 59 18.08 2.21 1.41
N PHE A 60 17.92 0.90 1.61
CA PHE A 60 16.72 0.17 1.24
C PHE A 60 15.69 0.26 2.35
N GLU A 61 14.48 0.66 2.00
CA GLU A 61 13.38 0.74 2.94
C GLU A 61 12.32 -0.33 2.64
N PRO A 62 11.86 -1.06 3.67
CA PRO A 62 10.76 -1.99 3.53
C PRO A 62 9.45 -1.20 3.50
N THR A 63 8.98 -0.86 2.31
CA THR A 63 7.70 -0.17 2.13
C THR A 63 6.63 -1.10 1.59
N LEU A 64 5.41 -0.94 2.08
CA LEU A 64 4.25 -1.69 1.66
C LEU A 64 3.13 -0.75 1.24
N THR A 65 2.73 -0.82 -0.03
CA THR A 65 1.54 -0.11 -0.53
C THR A 65 0.32 -0.99 -0.38
N ILE A 66 -0.59 -0.60 0.51
CA ILE A 66 -1.80 -1.38 0.81
C ILE A 66 -3.05 -0.49 0.86
N PRO A 67 -4.20 -0.95 0.36
CA PRO A 67 -5.44 -0.20 0.46
C PRO A 67 -5.96 -0.12 1.89
N ILE A 68 -6.29 1.08 2.33
CA ILE A 68 -7.05 1.34 3.57
C ILE A 68 -8.48 1.72 3.26
N ALA A 69 -9.42 1.33 4.11
CA ALA A 69 -10.81 1.77 4.00
C ALA A 69 -10.93 3.24 4.40
N THR A 70 -11.61 4.01 3.57
CA THR A 70 -11.98 5.41 3.80
C THR A 70 -13.48 5.57 3.58
N ALA A 71 -14.04 6.72 3.90
CA ALA A 71 -15.44 7.01 3.61
C ALA A 71 -15.79 6.97 2.12
N GLU A 72 -14.80 7.17 1.23
CA GLU A 72 -14.94 7.09 -0.23
C GLU A 72 -14.58 5.72 -0.82
N GLY A 73 -14.46 4.69 0.03
CA GLY A 73 -13.98 3.37 -0.37
C GLY A 73 -12.49 3.17 -0.10
N PHE A 74 -11.85 2.25 -0.80
CA PHE A 74 -10.45 1.89 -0.50
C PHE A 74 -9.46 2.79 -1.23
N LYS A 75 -8.46 3.32 -0.51
CA LYS A 75 -7.39 4.14 -1.07
C LYS A 75 -6.03 3.54 -0.71
N SER A 76 -5.14 3.42 -1.69
CA SER A 76 -3.79 2.91 -1.46
C SER A 76 -2.95 3.92 -0.68
N VAL A 77 -2.27 3.45 0.36
CA VAL A 77 -1.30 4.21 1.15
C VAL A 77 -0.01 3.40 1.21
N GLU A 78 1.12 4.07 0.99
CA GLU A 78 2.44 3.49 1.18
C GLU A 78 2.84 3.62 2.66
N PHE A 79 3.19 2.51 3.28
CA PHE A 79 3.65 2.44 4.66
C PHE A 79 5.10 2.01 4.71
N LEU A 80 5.89 2.58 5.62
CA LEU A 80 7.09 1.93 6.11
C LEU A 80 6.69 0.78 7.05
N VAL A 81 7.27 -0.40 6.87
CA VAL A 81 7.07 -1.53 7.77
C VAL A 81 8.16 -1.48 8.84
N ASP A 82 7.79 -1.22 10.10
CA ASP A 82 8.73 -0.93 11.18
C ASP A 82 8.46 -1.76 12.43
N SER A 83 9.33 -2.74 12.68
CA SER A 83 9.26 -3.56 13.90
C SER A 83 9.63 -2.78 15.16
N GLY A 84 10.28 -1.63 15.05
CA GLY A 84 10.57 -0.70 16.15
C GLY A 84 9.34 0.04 16.66
N ALA A 85 8.33 0.25 15.81
CA ALA A 85 7.09 0.93 16.18
C ALA A 85 6.11 0.00 16.92
N VAL A 86 5.68 0.39 18.12
CA VAL A 86 4.71 -0.37 18.93
C VAL A 86 3.34 -0.43 18.24
N VAL A 87 2.89 0.70 17.70
CA VAL A 87 1.59 0.87 17.05
C VAL A 87 1.80 1.54 15.69
N SER A 88 0.90 1.28 14.75
CA SER A 88 0.92 1.95 13.45
C SER A 88 0.64 3.45 13.61
N THR A 89 1.23 4.27 12.74
CA THR A 89 1.02 5.72 12.76
C THR A 89 0.78 6.24 11.35
N VAL A 90 -0.13 7.20 11.20
CA VAL A 90 -0.36 7.90 9.92
C VAL A 90 -0.61 9.38 10.15
N PRO A 91 -0.45 10.26 9.14
CA PRO A 91 -0.90 11.65 9.22
C PRO A 91 -2.39 11.79 9.55
N LYS A 92 -2.76 12.88 10.23
CA LYS A 92 -4.17 13.26 10.44
C LYS A 92 -4.97 13.40 9.14
N THR A 93 -4.34 13.76 8.01
CA THR A 93 -5.01 13.79 6.70
C THR A 93 -5.57 12.43 6.28
N ILE A 94 -5.06 11.32 6.82
CA ILE A 94 -5.64 9.99 6.64
C ILE A 94 -6.86 9.81 7.56
N ALA A 95 -6.80 10.32 8.79
CA ALA A 95 -7.95 10.35 9.70
C ALA A 95 -9.14 11.08 9.08
N ASP A 96 -8.90 12.21 8.42
CA ASP A 96 -9.93 12.98 7.70
C ASP A 96 -10.67 12.13 6.67
N LYS A 97 -9.93 11.28 5.95
CA LYS A 97 -10.51 10.38 4.94
C LYS A 97 -11.30 9.22 5.56
N ILE A 98 -10.90 8.75 6.74
CA ILE A 98 -11.55 7.64 7.44
C ILE A 98 -12.81 8.12 8.19
N TYR A 99 -12.69 9.21 8.93
CA TYR A 99 -13.70 9.71 9.87
C TYR A 99 -14.45 10.95 9.38
N LEU A 100 -14.22 11.41 8.14
CA LEU A 100 -14.86 12.59 7.56
C LEU A 100 -14.68 13.85 8.42
N GLY A 101 -13.47 14.04 8.94
CA GLY A 101 -13.13 15.17 9.83
C GLY A 101 -13.57 15.02 11.28
N ASN A 102 -14.26 13.92 11.67
CA ASN A 102 -14.72 13.71 13.05
C ASN A 102 -13.69 12.98 13.95
N TYR A 103 -12.40 13.07 13.63
CA TYR A 103 -11.35 12.38 14.38
C TYR A 103 -11.05 13.03 15.74
N ASP A 104 -11.46 14.28 15.98
CA ASP A 104 -11.30 14.97 17.26
C ASP A 104 -12.07 14.31 18.42
N SER A 105 -13.02 13.42 18.10
CA SER A 105 -13.72 12.60 19.09
C SER A 105 -12.91 11.40 19.61
N LEU A 106 -11.78 11.09 18.95
CA LEU A 106 -10.89 10.00 19.33
C LEU A 106 -10.04 10.40 20.54
N GLU A 107 -9.55 9.39 21.27
CA GLU A 107 -8.67 9.61 22.41
C GLU A 107 -7.33 10.19 21.97
N ARG A 108 -7.04 11.43 22.38
CA ARG A 108 -5.75 12.07 22.14
C ARG A 108 -4.67 11.39 22.97
N THR A 109 -3.53 11.09 22.35
CA THR A 109 -2.40 10.35 22.94
C THR A 109 -1.06 11.00 22.60
N VAL A 110 0.00 10.52 23.25
CA VAL A 110 1.39 10.95 23.03
C VAL A 110 2.18 9.83 22.39
N LEU A 111 2.79 10.13 21.24
CA LEU A 111 3.79 9.30 20.57
C LEU A 111 5.18 9.69 21.07
N ARG A 112 5.96 8.70 21.50
CA ARG A 112 7.35 8.90 21.95
C ARG A 112 8.30 8.22 20.98
N GLY A 113 9.12 9.04 20.32
CA GLY A 113 10.16 8.57 19.41
C GLY A 113 11.45 8.19 20.13
N PHE A 114 12.37 7.58 19.38
CA PHE A 114 13.74 7.38 19.82
C PHE A 114 14.41 8.75 20.05
N GLY A 115 15.04 8.94 21.21
CA GLY A 115 15.64 10.22 21.60
C GLY A 115 14.76 11.13 22.46
N GLY A 116 13.57 10.66 22.87
CA GLY A 116 12.73 11.37 23.85
C GLY A 116 11.87 12.49 23.27
N SER A 117 11.85 12.66 21.93
CA SER A 117 10.92 13.57 21.27
C SER A 117 9.48 13.08 21.42
N GLU A 118 8.61 13.96 21.89
CA GLU A 118 7.18 13.71 21.96
C GLU A 118 6.46 14.35 20.77
N SER A 119 5.50 13.63 20.21
CA SER A 119 4.50 14.16 19.29
C SER A 119 3.11 13.75 19.74
N PHE A 120 2.10 14.46 19.28
CA PHE A 120 0.72 14.21 19.65
C PHE A 120 -0.07 13.59 18.49
N GLY A 121 -1.09 12.82 18.83
CA GLY A 121 -1.99 12.25 17.86
C GLY A 121 -3.26 11.70 18.50
N TYR A 122 -4.07 11.04 17.71
CA TYR A 122 -5.37 10.51 18.12
C TYR A 122 -5.42 9.00 17.90
N SER A 123 -5.80 8.24 18.92
CA SER A 123 -5.89 6.78 18.87
C SER A 123 -7.18 6.34 18.20
N GLY A 124 -7.09 5.51 17.17
CA GLY A 124 -8.24 4.91 16.53
C GLY A 124 -7.91 3.60 15.85
N THR A 125 -8.71 3.24 14.84
CA THR A 125 -8.52 2.02 14.06
C THR A 125 -8.59 2.32 12.58
N MET A 126 -7.83 1.56 11.78
CA MET A 126 -7.93 1.58 10.33
C MET A 126 -8.16 0.17 9.82
N LYS A 127 -8.95 0.03 8.76
CA LYS A 127 -9.17 -1.24 8.08
C LYS A 127 -8.28 -1.32 6.85
N ILE A 128 -7.44 -2.33 6.80
CA ILE A 128 -6.49 -2.58 5.72
C ILE A 128 -6.97 -3.78 4.91
N ARG A 129 -6.97 -3.69 3.58
CA ARG A 129 -7.35 -4.79 2.69
C ARG A 129 -6.12 -5.44 2.06
N PHE A 130 -6.03 -6.76 2.16
CA PHE A 130 -5.05 -7.59 1.45
C PHE A 130 -5.67 -8.23 0.20
N SER A 131 -4.83 -8.90 -0.60
CA SER A 131 -5.28 -9.69 -1.75
C SER A 131 -6.38 -10.69 -1.34
N GLY A 132 -7.43 -10.82 -2.16
CA GLY A 132 -8.55 -11.74 -1.91
C GLY A 132 -9.58 -11.27 -0.86
N GLU A 133 -9.80 -9.95 -0.72
CA GLU A 133 -10.82 -9.32 0.15
C GLU A 133 -10.61 -9.48 1.67
N ARG A 134 -9.48 -10.03 2.12
CA ARG A 134 -9.18 -10.09 3.55
C ARG A 134 -9.01 -8.67 4.12
N ILE A 135 -9.82 -8.34 5.13
CA ILE A 135 -9.74 -7.08 5.86
C ILE A 135 -9.11 -7.35 7.24
N LEU A 136 -8.09 -6.57 7.59
CA LEU A 136 -7.49 -6.53 8.91
C LEU A 136 -7.79 -5.19 9.56
N GLU A 137 -8.31 -5.20 10.78
CA GLU A 137 -8.47 -4.00 11.58
C GLU A 137 -7.20 -3.77 12.43
N VAL A 138 -6.55 -2.63 12.22
CA VAL A 138 -5.25 -2.30 12.79
C VAL A 138 -5.40 -1.08 13.71
N PRO A 139 -5.00 -1.18 14.99
CA PRO A 139 -4.86 -0.01 15.86
C PRO A 139 -3.84 0.96 15.28
N VAL A 140 -4.21 2.25 15.26
CA VAL A 140 -3.40 3.29 14.63
C VAL A 140 -3.48 4.57 15.45
N VAL A 141 -2.39 5.34 15.45
CA VAL A 141 -2.39 6.72 15.93
C VAL A 141 -2.31 7.68 14.74
N PHE A 142 -3.29 8.57 14.66
CA PHE A 142 -3.33 9.67 13.69
C PHE A 142 -2.53 10.85 14.23
N SER A 143 -1.30 11.03 13.74
CA SER A 143 -0.40 12.10 14.16
C SER A 143 -0.93 13.47 13.73
N GLU A 144 -0.85 14.46 14.61
CA GLU A 144 -1.25 15.85 14.31
C GLU A 144 -0.40 16.49 13.18
N SER A 145 0.80 15.94 12.93
CA SER A 145 1.68 16.42 11.86
C SER A 145 1.38 15.75 10.53
N ASP A 146 1.10 16.56 9.51
CA ASP A 146 0.85 16.11 8.14
C ASP A 146 2.11 15.58 7.43
N THR A 147 3.29 15.89 7.96
CA THR A 147 4.58 15.38 7.45
C THR A 147 4.96 14.04 8.06
N THR A 148 4.11 13.47 8.91
CA THR A 148 4.36 12.17 9.53
C THR A 148 4.42 11.09 8.46
N ARG A 149 5.42 10.22 8.52
CA ARG A 149 5.44 9.08 7.64
C ARG A 149 4.41 8.05 8.09
N ALA A 150 3.69 7.46 7.14
CA ALA A 150 2.83 6.31 7.43
C ALA A 150 3.70 5.09 7.79
N ILE A 151 3.43 4.48 8.95
CA ILE A 151 4.19 3.36 9.52
C ILE A 151 3.22 2.25 9.90
N LEU A 152 3.53 1.00 9.52
CA LEU A 152 2.91 -0.21 10.05
C LEU A 152 3.78 -0.75 11.18
N GLY A 153 3.23 -0.68 12.40
CA GLY A 153 3.89 -1.13 13.62
C GLY A 153 3.51 -2.56 14.00
N ARG A 154 3.90 -2.95 15.22
CA ARG A 154 3.66 -4.31 15.72
C ARG A 154 2.20 -4.61 16.03
N LYS A 155 1.57 -3.79 16.88
CA LYS A 155 0.23 -4.03 17.40
C LYS A 155 -0.80 -4.09 16.27
N GLY A 156 -1.41 -5.27 16.10
CA GLY A 156 -2.45 -5.52 15.10
C GLY A 156 -1.96 -5.69 13.65
N PHE A 157 -0.65 -5.58 13.38
CA PHE A 157 -0.09 -5.89 12.06
C PHE A 157 1.07 -6.89 12.16
N LEU A 158 2.28 -6.51 12.61
CA LEU A 158 3.42 -7.45 12.68
C LEU A 158 3.28 -8.54 13.76
N GLU A 159 2.37 -8.37 14.71
CA GLU A 159 2.00 -9.43 15.67
C GLU A 159 1.00 -10.45 15.08
N VAL A 160 0.34 -10.09 13.98
CA VAL A 160 -0.71 -10.91 13.33
C VAL A 160 -0.19 -11.56 12.04
N LEU A 161 0.74 -10.89 11.35
CA LEU A 161 1.30 -11.33 10.08
C LEU A 161 2.81 -11.46 10.20
N THR A 162 3.34 -12.52 9.61
CA THR A 162 4.79 -12.71 9.51
C THR A 162 5.34 -11.85 8.38
N THR A 163 6.40 -11.10 8.64
CA THR A 163 7.09 -10.31 7.61
C THR A 163 8.53 -10.79 7.46
N LYS A 164 8.92 -11.16 6.24
CA LYS A 164 10.29 -11.50 5.85
C LYS A 164 10.90 -10.32 5.09
N LEU A 165 12.06 -9.87 5.55
CA LEU A 165 12.89 -8.89 4.85
C LEU A 165 13.97 -9.65 4.08
N ASP A 166 13.87 -9.69 2.75
CA ASP A 166 14.85 -10.34 1.87
C ASP A 166 15.78 -9.30 1.23
N HIS A 167 17.03 -9.26 1.71
CA HIS A 167 18.05 -8.35 1.17
C HIS A 167 18.62 -8.83 -0.17
N GLU A 168 18.64 -10.13 -0.44
CA GLU A 168 19.19 -10.70 -1.68
C GLU A 168 18.20 -10.45 -2.81
N GLY A 169 16.94 -10.82 -2.57
CA GLY A 169 15.80 -10.56 -3.45
C GLY A 169 15.32 -9.11 -3.44
N LYS A 170 15.84 -8.25 -2.55
CA LYS A 170 15.52 -6.82 -2.41
C LYS A 170 14.02 -6.52 -2.29
N HIS A 171 13.32 -7.32 -1.47
CA HIS A 171 11.89 -7.17 -1.26
C HIS A 171 11.51 -7.51 0.18
N LEU A 172 10.35 -7.04 0.59
CA LEU A 172 9.64 -7.57 1.74
C LEU A 172 8.58 -8.56 1.26
N CYS A 173 8.38 -9.62 2.04
CA CYS A 173 7.34 -10.60 1.85
C CYS A 173 6.47 -10.68 3.11
N ILE A 174 5.15 -10.66 2.94
CA ILE A 174 4.19 -10.93 4.01
C ILE A 174 3.70 -12.38 3.88
N ILE A 175 3.76 -13.08 5.01
CA ILE A 175 3.39 -14.48 5.21
C ILE A 175 2.25 -14.50 6.24
N ASN A 176 1.28 -15.39 6.05
CA ASN A 176 0.18 -15.58 6.99
C ASN A 176 0.60 -16.50 8.15
#